data_AF-A0A7D9JF12-F1
#
_entry.id   AF-A0A7D9JF12-F1
#
_cell.length_a   1.000
_cell.length_b   1.000
_cell.length_c   1.000
_cell.angle_alpha   90.00
_cell.angle_beta   90.00
_cell.angle_gamma   90.00
#
_symmetry.space_group_name_H-M   'P 1'
#
loop_
_entity.id
_entity.type
_entity.pdbx_description
1 polymer ?
#
loop_
_entity_poly.entity_id
_entity_poly.type
_entity_poly.pdbx_seq_one_letter_code
_entity_poly.pdbx_strand_id
1 'polypeptide(L)'
;MNRISGDTIFVTASHDTSNGIIGVNRKGQVLSVSVDEENIVAYITNVLQNPDLALRVAVRNNLGGAEELFVRKFNNMFNNMQYGEAAKVAANAPKGILRTPQTIQRFQQVPSQPGQTSPLLQYFGILLDQGQLNKYESLELCKPVLQQGRKQLLEKWLKEEK
;
A
#
# COMPACT_ATOMS: atom_id res chain seq x y z
N MET A 1 -30.09 -12.33 3.43
CA MET A 1 -30.16 -13.72 3.95
C MET A 1 -28.89 -14.42 3.46
N ASN A 2 -27.83 -14.50 4.27
CA ASN A 2 -26.51 -15.00 3.84
C ASN A 2 -26.25 -16.37 4.46
N ARG A 3 -26.97 -17.39 4.01
CA ARG A 3 -26.83 -18.76 4.51
C ARG A 3 -26.43 -19.69 3.37
N ILE A 4 -25.31 -20.38 3.54
CA ILE A 4 -24.73 -21.29 2.53
C ILE A 4 -25.50 -22.62 2.46
N SER A 5 -26.09 -23.07 3.58
CA SER A 5 -26.95 -24.26 3.60
C SER A 5 -28.16 -24.07 4.52
N GLY A 6 -29.34 -24.50 4.06
CA GLY A 6 -30.55 -24.56 4.88
C GLY A 6 -30.53 -25.70 5.90
N ASP A 7 -29.68 -26.71 5.68
CA ASP A 7 -29.54 -27.92 6.49
C ASP A 7 -28.20 -27.95 7.23
N THR A 8 -28.09 -28.76 8.29
CA THR A 8 -26.84 -28.91 9.05
C THR A 8 -25.74 -29.52 8.18
N ILE A 9 -24.61 -28.83 8.09
CA ILE A 9 -23.34 -29.38 7.61
C ILE A 9 -22.77 -30.23 8.75
N PHE A 10 -22.78 -31.56 8.59
CA PHE A 10 -22.44 -32.49 9.68
C PHE A 10 -20.98 -32.96 9.65
N VAL A 11 -20.29 -32.76 8.54
CA VAL A 11 -18.87 -33.07 8.37
C VAL A 11 -18.22 -31.99 7.51
N THR A 12 -17.00 -31.62 7.87
CA THR A 12 -16.18 -30.65 7.13
C THR A 12 -14.74 -31.11 7.04
N ALA A 13 -14.03 -30.58 6.05
CA ALA A 13 -12.59 -30.69 5.90
C ALA A 13 -12.02 -29.39 5.30
N SER A 14 -10.72 -29.18 5.43
CA SER A 14 -10.01 -28.16 4.65
C SER A 14 -10.09 -28.50 3.16
N HIS A 15 -10.24 -27.48 2.32
CA HIS A 15 -10.21 -27.64 0.86
C HIS A 15 -8.92 -27.02 0.32
N ASP A 16 -7.88 -27.83 0.20
CA ASP A 16 -6.52 -27.39 -0.11
C ASP A 16 -6.42 -26.66 -1.47
N THR A 17 -7.19 -27.11 -2.47
CA THR A 17 -7.17 -26.51 -3.81
C THR A 17 -7.58 -25.03 -3.84
N SER A 18 -8.51 -24.62 -2.97
CA SER A 18 -8.98 -23.23 -2.90
C SER A 18 -8.65 -22.52 -1.59
N ASN A 19 -7.80 -23.11 -0.75
CA ASN A 19 -7.51 -22.64 0.62
C ASN A 19 -8.80 -22.34 1.42
N GLY A 20 -9.83 -23.15 1.22
CA GLY A 20 -11.18 -22.94 1.74
C GLY A 20 -11.63 -24.04 2.71
N ILE A 21 -12.94 -24.15 2.88
CA ILE A 21 -13.61 -25.20 3.63
C ILE A 21 -14.56 -25.96 2.71
N ILE A 22 -14.59 -27.28 2.84
CA ILE A 22 -15.56 -28.15 2.17
C ILE A 22 -16.37 -28.91 3.23
N GLY A 23 -17.65 -29.17 2.96
CA GLY A 23 -18.51 -29.90 3.88
C GLY A 23 -19.71 -30.55 3.22
N VAL A 24 -20.32 -31.49 3.95
CA VAL A 24 -21.50 -32.23 3.48
C VAL A 24 -22.67 -31.96 4.42
N ASN A 25 -23.83 -31.66 3.84
CA ASN A 25 -25.06 -31.46 4.61
C ASN A 25 -25.96 -32.72 4.64
N ARG A 26 -26.99 -32.71 5.49
CA ARG A 26 -27.93 -33.84 5.66
C ARG A 26 -28.70 -34.25 4.38
N LYS A 27 -28.71 -33.41 3.34
CA LYS A 27 -29.30 -33.73 2.03
C LYS A 27 -28.30 -34.37 1.06
N GLY A 28 -27.06 -34.61 1.49
CA GLY A 28 -25.99 -35.14 0.65
C GLY A 28 -25.37 -34.12 -0.29
N GLN A 29 -25.65 -32.81 -0.13
CA GLN A 29 -24.99 -31.77 -0.91
C GLN A 29 -23.56 -31.59 -0.42
N VAL A 30 -22.61 -31.61 -1.35
CA VAL A 30 -21.21 -31.25 -1.11
C VAL A 30 -21.05 -29.76 -1.44
N LEU A 31 -20.73 -28.96 -0.43
CA LEU A 31 -20.61 -27.51 -0.53
C LEU A 31 -19.17 -27.11 -0.21
N SER A 32 -18.60 -26.20 -0.99
CA SER A 32 -17.30 -25.59 -0.70
C SER A 32 -17.42 -24.08 -0.64
N VAL A 33 -16.62 -23.46 0.22
CA VAL A 33 -16.55 -22.01 0.40
C VAL A 33 -15.08 -21.62 0.52
N SER A 34 -14.68 -20.62 -0.25
CA SER A 34 -13.34 -20.04 -0.20
C SER A 34 -13.41 -18.52 -0.33
N VAL A 35 -12.27 -17.87 -0.07
CA VAL A 35 -12.12 -16.44 -0.28
C VAL A 35 -12.08 -16.16 -1.78
N ASP A 36 -12.87 -15.19 -2.23
CA ASP A 36 -12.75 -14.60 -3.56
C ASP A 36 -11.69 -13.48 -3.50
N GLU A 37 -10.49 -13.78 -3.99
CA GLU A 37 -9.33 -12.89 -3.93
C GLU A 37 -9.51 -11.59 -4.73
N GLU A 38 -10.34 -11.60 -5.78
CA GLU A 38 -10.59 -10.42 -6.61
C GLU A 38 -11.56 -9.46 -5.93
N ASN A 39 -12.57 -10.00 -5.24
CA ASN A 39 -13.67 -9.21 -4.70
C ASN A 39 -13.57 -8.92 -3.19
N ILE A 40 -12.75 -9.65 -2.43
CA ILE A 40 -12.68 -9.49 -0.96
C ILE A 40 -12.29 -8.07 -0.54
N VAL A 41 -11.32 -7.46 -1.21
CA VAL A 41 -10.86 -6.10 -0.87
C VAL A 41 -11.95 -5.07 -1.15
N ALA A 42 -12.62 -5.16 -2.30
CA ALA A 42 -13.72 -4.29 -2.67
C ALA A 42 -14.93 -4.47 -1.73
N TYR A 43 -15.24 -5.70 -1.35
CA TYR A 43 -16.31 -6.02 -0.42
C TYR A 43 -16.06 -5.42 0.97
N ILE A 44 -14.85 -5.61 1.52
CA ILE A 44 -14.48 -5.04 2.82
C ILE A 44 -14.53 -3.51 2.77
N THR A 45 -14.09 -2.91 1.67
CA THR A 45 -14.07 -1.44 1.51
C THR A 45 -15.47 -0.86 1.40
N ASN A 46 -16.31 -1.39 0.50
CA ASN A 46 -17.54 -0.72 0.09
C ASN A 46 -18.78 -1.25 0.84
N VAL A 47 -18.83 -2.55 1.15
CA VAL A 47 -19.99 -3.19 1.79
C VAL A 47 -19.82 -3.19 3.30
N LEU A 48 -18.66 -3.65 3.80
CA LEU A 48 -18.35 -3.57 5.24
C LEU A 48 -17.93 -2.18 5.70
N GLN A 49 -17.67 -1.25 4.76
CA GLN A 49 -17.24 0.12 5.03
C GLN A 49 -16.00 0.19 5.94
N ASN A 50 -15.06 -0.74 5.78
CA ASN A 50 -13.87 -0.85 6.61
C ASN A 50 -12.58 -0.78 5.76
N PRO A 51 -12.20 0.41 5.27
CA PRO A 51 -11.05 0.58 4.39
C PRO A 51 -9.71 0.23 5.07
N ASP A 52 -9.58 0.41 6.39
CA ASP A 52 -8.35 0.05 7.11
C ASP A 52 -8.14 -1.47 7.16
N LEU A 53 -9.22 -2.24 7.36
CA LEU A 53 -9.15 -3.70 7.26
C LEU A 53 -8.84 -4.14 5.83
N ALA A 54 -9.49 -3.55 4.83
CA ALA A 54 -9.25 -3.87 3.42
C ALA A 54 -7.77 -3.66 3.06
N LEU A 55 -7.17 -2.56 3.49
CA LEU A 55 -5.76 -2.26 3.26
C LEU A 55 -4.85 -3.29 3.96
N ARG A 56 -5.10 -3.61 5.23
CA ARG A 56 -4.28 -4.61 5.96
C ARG A 56 -4.37 -6.00 5.33
N VAL A 57 -5.57 -6.42 4.91
CA VAL A 57 -5.80 -7.72 4.27
C VAL A 57 -5.10 -7.78 2.91
N ALA A 58 -5.19 -6.71 2.12
CA ALA A 58 -4.56 -6.66 0.81
C ALA A 58 -3.03 -6.65 0.89
N VAL A 59 -2.44 -5.88 1.81
CA VAL A 59 -0.98 -5.85 1.99
C VAL A 59 -0.46 -7.20 2.48
N ARG A 60 -1.11 -7.77 3.50
CA ARG A 60 -0.63 -9.02 4.13
C ARG A 60 -0.70 -10.22 3.19
N ASN A 61 -1.70 -10.26 2.31
CA ASN A 61 -1.93 -11.38 1.40
C ASN A 61 -1.59 -11.05 -0.06
N ASN A 62 -1.01 -9.87 -0.34
CA ASN A 62 -0.67 -9.40 -1.68
C ASN A 62 -1.84 -9.44 -2.68
N LEU A 63 -3.05 -9.07 -2.23
CA LEU A 63 -4.26 -9.08 -3.06
C LEU A 63 -4.38 -7.82 -3.91
N GLY A 64 -4.96 -7.97 -5.10
CA GLY A 64 -5.29 -6.86 -5.99
C GLY A 64 -6.45 -6.02 -5.46
N GLY A 65 -6.64 -4.83 -6.03
CA GLY A 65 -7.76 -3.94 -5.72
C GLY A 65 -7.51 -3.01 -4.53
N ALA A 66 -6.36 -3.09 -3.86
CA ALA A 66 -5.96 -2.14 -2.84
C ALA A 66 -5.19 -0.94 -3.40
N GLU A 67 -4.82 -0.94 -4.68
CA GLU A 67 -4.07 0.15 -5.29
C GLU A 67 -4.81 1.48 -5.12
N GLU A 68 -6.11 1.47 -5.39
CA GLU A 68 -6.96 2.65 -5.22
C GLU A 68 -7.08 3.07 -3.75
N LEU A 69 -7.06 2.11 -2.80
CA LEU A 69 -7.08 2.41 -1.36
C LEU A 69 -5.83 3.15 -0.93
N PHE A 70 -4.66 2.75 -1.44
CA PHE A 70 -3.39 3.45 -1.19
C PHE A 70 -3.42 4.87 -1.75
N VAL A 71 -3.91 5.06 -2.97
CA VAL A 71 -4.05 6.40 -3.58
C VAL A 71 -5.02 7.26 -2.78
N ARG A 72 -6.18 6.74 -2.38
CA ARG A 72 -7.16 7.47 -1.56
C ARG A 72 -6.58 7.83 -0.18
N LYS A 73 -5.89 6.89 0.48
CA LYS A 73 -5.23 7.13 1.76
C LYS A 73 -4.12 8.17 1.65
N PHE A 74 -3.30 8.08 0.62
CA PHE A 74 -2.29 9.09 0.30
C PHE A 74 -2.92 10.47 0.12
N ASN A 75 -3.95 10.59 -0.73
CA ASN A 75 -4.64 11.85 -0.98
C ASN A 75 -5.25 12.45 0.29
N ASN A 76 -5.86 11.61 1.15
CA ASN A 76 -6.45 12.04 2.41
C ASN A 76 -5.38 12.60 3.35
N MET A 77 -4.30 11.86 3.57
CA MET A 77 -3.16 12.31 4.40
C MET A 77 -2.51 13.58 3.84
N PHE A 78 -2.35 13.66 2.51
CA PHE A 78 -1.75 14.80 1.83
C PHE A 78 -2.62 16.06 1.96
N ASN A 79 -3.94 15.94 1.78
CA ASN A 79 -4.89 17.05 1.94
C ASN A 79 -5.00 17.52 3.39
N ASN A 80 -4.81 16.63 4.36
CA ASN A 80 -4.76 16.96 5.78
C ASN A 80 -3.40 17.55 6.22
N MET A 81 -2.51 17.87 5.27
CA MET A 81 -1.15 18.38 5.52
C MET A 81 -0.27 17.41 6.34
N GLN A 82 -0.63 16.12 6.41
CA GLN A 82 0.13 15.08 7.08
C GLN A 82 1.17 14.47 6.13
N TYR A 83 2.10 15.31 5.65
CA TYR A 83 3.05 14.92 4.60
C TYR A 83 3.97 13.75 5.00
N GLY A 84 4.36 13.66 6.27
CA GLY A 84 5.19 12.55 6.77
C GLY A 84 4.48 11.20 6.71
N GLU A 85 3.19 11.15 7.07
CA GLU A 85 2.39 9.93 6.99
C GLU A 85 2.03 9.60 5.53
N ALA A 86 1.73 10.61 4.71
CA ALA A 86 1.53 10.43 3.27
C ALA A 86 2.77 9.82 2.60
N ALA A 87 3.97 10.28 2.99
CA ALA A 87 5.22 9.73 2.49
C ALA A 87 5.43 8.26 2.88
N LYS A 88 5.11 7.88 4.14
CA LYS A 88 5.15 6.48 4.57
C LYS A 88 4.17 5.61 3.79
N VAL A 89 2.96 6.10 3.51
CA VAL A 89 1.97 5.38 2.70
C VAL A 89 2.49 5.17 1.28
N ALA A 90 3.11 6.19 0.68
CA ALA A 90 3.67 6.09 -0.66
C ALA A 90 4.87 5.12 -0.74
N ALA A 91 5.74 5.12 0.27
CA ALA A 91 6.90 4.25 0.34
C ALA A 91 6.51 2.76 0.54
N ASN A 92 5.54 2.49 1.42
CA ASN A 92 5.06 1.13 1.71
C ASN A 92 4.02 0.59 0.71
N ALA A 93 3.69 1.35 -0.34
CA ALA A 93 2.67 0.92 -1.29
C ALA A 93 3.14 -0.32 -2.07
N PRO A 94 2.31 -1.37 -2.18
CA PRO A 94 2.69 -2.61 -2.87
C PRO A 94 3.03 -2.32 -4.33
N LYS A 95 4.01 -3.06 -4.88
CA LYS A 95 4.50 -2.89 -6.26
C LYS A 95 4.98 -1.47 -6.60
N GLY A 96 5.20 -0.59 -5.62
CA GLY A 96 5.64 0.78 -5.85
C GLY A 96 4.61 1.64 -6.60
N ILE A 97 3.31 1.36 -6.48
CA ILE A 97 2.24 2.10 -7.19
C ILE A 97 2.23 3.61 -6.92
N LEU A 98 2.76 4.04 -5.77
CA LEU A 98 2.89 5.44 -5.38
C LEU A 98 4.32 5.97 -5.54
N ARG A 99 5.30 5.13 -5.92
CA ARG A 99 6.68 5.54 -6.25
C ARG A 99 6.77 6.04 -7.69
N THR A 100 5.97 7.05 -8.01
CA THR A 100 5.82 7.59 -9.36
C THR A 100 6.26 9.05 -9.44
N PRO A 101 6.62 9.55 -10.64
CA PRO A 101 6.91 10.97 -10.83
C PRO A 101 5.77 11.90 -10.39
N GLN A 102 4.52 11.43 -10.49
CA GLN A 102 3.33 12.19 -10.09
C GLN A 102 3.30 12.43 -8.57
N THR A 103 3.66 11.43 -7.76
CA THR A 103 3.78 11.57 -6.31
C THR A 103 4.88 12.58 -5.95
N ILE A 104 6.02 12.51 -6.63
CA ILE A 104 7.14 13.44 -6.42
C ILE A 104 6.73 14.87 -6.75
N GLN A 105 6.06 15.09 -7.89
CA GLN A 105 5.56 16.41 -8.28
C GLN A 105 4.60 17.00 -7.25
N ARG A 106 3.72 16.18 -6.65
CA ARG A 106 2.86 16.65 -5.57
C ARG A 106 3.65 17.13 -4.38
N PHE A 107 4.64 16.36 -3.91
CA PHE A 107 5.52 16.81 -2.81
C PHE A 107 6.33 18.06 -3.17
N GLN A 108 6.74 18.21 -4.42
CA GLN A 108 7.47 19.39 -4.91
C GLN A 108 6.62 20.66 -4.93
N GLN A 109 5.31 20.54 -5.17
CA GLN A 109 4.39 21.67 -5.16
C GLN A 109 4.13 22.24 -3.76
N VAL A 110 4.47 21.50 -2.69
CA VAL A 110 4.26 21.97 -1.32
C VAL A 110 5.34 22.99 -0.95
N PRO A 111 4.97 24.24 -0.61
CA PRO A 111 5.93 25.24 -0.19
C PRO A 111 6.59 24.82 1.12
N SER A 112 7.91 24.98 1.20
CA SER A 112 8.67 24.68 2.43
C SER A 112 8.58 25.87 3.38
N GLN A 113 8.14 25.64 4.61
CA GLN A 113 8.17 26.67 5.65
C GLN A 113 9.60 26.86 6.19
N PRO A 114 10.04 28.09 6.51
CA PRO A 114 11.36 28.33 7.07
C PRO A 114 11.53 27.58 8.40
N GLY A 115 12.56 26.73 8.49
CA GLY A 115 12.85 25.93 9.69
C GLY A 115 12.23 24.52 9.73
N GLN A 116 11.34 24.16 8.80
CA GLN A 116 10.89 22.77 8.62
C GLN A 116 11.59 22.10 7.44
N THR A 117 11.87 20.80 7.58
CA THR A 117 12.34 19.97 6.47
C THR A 117 11.29 19.93 5.38
N SER A 118 11.69 20.16 4.13
CA SER A 118 10.78 20.07 2.98
C SER A 118 10.08 18.70 2.95
N PRO A 119 8.76 18.66 2.72
CA PRO A 119 8.00 17.41 2.54
C PRO A 119 8.63 16.45 1.52
N LEU A 120 9.22 17.00 0.45
CA LEU A 120 9.94 16.23 -0.55
C LEU A 120 11.18 15.53 0.02
N LEU A 121 11.96 16.23 0.85
CA LEU A 121 13.13 15.63 1.53
C LEU A 121 12.70 14.59 2.56
N GLN A 122 11.57 14.79 3.24
CA GLN A 122 11.02 13.80 4.16
C GLN A 122 10.60 12.51 3.42
N TYR A 123 9.99 12.64 2.24
CA TYR A 123 9.66 11.51 1.37
C TYR A 123 10.90 10.73 0.94
N PHE A 124 11.94 11.42 0.45
CA PHE A 124 13.19 10.76 0.06
C PHE A 124 13.91 10.13 1.25
N GLY A 125 13.89 10.74 2.43
CA GLY A 125 14.45 10.14 3.64
C GLY A 125 13.81 8.79 3.96
N ILE A 126 12.48 8.70 3.90
CA ILE A 126 11.76 7.44 4.13
C ILE A 126 12.10 6.40 3.05
N LEU A 127 12.19 6.80 1.78
CA LEU A 127 12.58 5.89 0.70
C LEU A 127 14.01 5.37 0.86
N LEU A 128 14.95 6.23 1.23
CA LEU A 128 16.33 5.87 1.50
C LEU A 128 16.44 4.90 2.67
N ASP A 129 15.63 5.06 3.73
CA ASP A 129 15.60 4.11 4.84
C ASP A 129 15.06 2.73 4.40
N GLN A 130 14.13 2.69 3.44
CA GLN A 130 13.55 1.44 2.95
C GLN A 130 14.39 0.71 1.90
N GLY A 131 15.16 1.42 1.08
CA GLY A 131 15.92 0.77 0.01
C GLY A 131 16.56 1.74 -0.98
N GLN A 132 16.78 1.24 -2.20
CA GLN A 132 17.39 1.99 -3.29
C GLN A 132 16.36 2.87 -3.99
N LEU A 133 16.78 4.06 -4.40
CA LEU A 133 15.97 4.97 -5.20
C LEU A 133 15.98 4.55 -6.68
N ASN A 134 14.88 4.79 -7.38
CA ASN A 134 14.84 4.61 -8.82
C ASN A 134 15.57 5.78 -9.53
N LYS A 135 15.80 5.64 -10.84
CA LYS A 135 16.52 6.65 -11.64
C LYS A 135 15.89 8.05 -11.54
N TYR A 136 14.57 8.13 -11.49
CA TYR A 136 13.83 9.38 -11.44
C TYR A 136 13.91 10.03 -10.05
N GLU A 137 13.70 9.24 -8.99
CA GLU A 137 13.83 9.64 -7.60
C GLU A 137 15.25 10.15 -7.31
N SER A 138 16.27 9.43 -7.80
CA SER A 138 17.67 9.82 -7.67
C SER A 138 17.93 11.19 -8.32
N LEU A 139 17.43 11.41 -9.54
CA LEU A 139 17.60 12.70 -10.22
C LEU A 139 16.94 13.86 -9.46
N GLU A 140 15.71 13.66 -8.98
CA GLU A 140 14.97 14.69 -8.23
C GLU A 140 15.58 14.96 -6.84
N LEU A 141 16.21 13.96 -6.21
CA LEU A 141 16.97 14.15 -4.97
C LEU A 141 18.29 14.91 -5.22
N CYS A 142 19.02 14.59 -6.29
CA CYS A 142 20.32 15.19 -6.60
C CYS A 142 20.22 16.69 -6.91
N LYS A 143 19.18 17.13 -7.62
CA LYS A 143 19.00 18.54 -8.05
C LYS A 143 19.13 19.55 -6.90
N PRO A 144 18.34 19.49 -5.81
CA PRO A 144 18.43 20.45 -4.71
C PRO A 144 19.74 20.29 -3.91
N VAL A 145 20.26 19.07 -3.78
CA VAL A 145 21.50 18.80 -3.02
C VAL A 145 22.72 19.41 -3.73
N LEU A 146 22.76 19.33 -5.06
CA LEU A 146 23.79 19.97 -5.89
C LEU A 146 23.67 21.50 -5.86
N GLN A 147 22.47 22.06 -5.93
CA GLN A 147 22.25 23.51 -5.81
C GLN A 147 22.70 24.06 -4.44
N GLN A 148 22.50 23.29 -3.36
CA GLN A 148 22.97 23.65 -2.03
C GLN A 148 24.47 23.37 -1.81
N GLY A 149 25.18 22.82 -2.79
CA GLY A 149 26.62 22.51 -2.70
C GLY A 149 26.95 21.35 -1.75
N ARG A 150 25.96 20.56 -1.31
CA ARG A 150 26.14 19.48 -0.32
C ARG A 150 26.62 18.17 -0.96
N LYS A 151 27.72 18.23 -1.70
CA LYS A 151 28.28 17.08 -2.44
C LYS A 151 28.61 15.86 -1.56
N GLN A 152 28.95 16.09 -0.29
CA GLN A 152 29.25 15.03 0.68
C GLN A 152 28.08 14.07 0.91
N LEU A 153 26.82 14.54 0.81
CA LEU A 153 25.64 13.68 0.95
C LEU A 153 25.50 12.72 -0.23
N LEU A 154 25.77 13.21 -1.44
CA LEU A 154 25.76 12.40 -2.66
C LEU A 154 26.84 11.31 -2.60
N GLU A 155 28.05 11.67 -2.19
CA GLU A 155 29.14 10.71 -2.02
C GLU A 155 28.81 9.63 -0.99
N LYS A 156 28.11 9.99 0.10
CA LYS A 156 27.64 9.03 1.09
C LYS A 156 26.61 8.07 0.48
N TRP A 157 25.59 8.57 -0.21
CA TRP A 157 24.56 7.74 -0.82
C TRP A 157 25.10 6.83 -1.94
N LEU A 158 26.06 7.33 -2.73
CA LEU A 158 26.78 6.53 -3.73
C LEU A 158 27.57 5.38 -3.09
N LYS A 159 28.21 5.60 -1.94
CA LYS A 159 28.92 4.56 -1.19
C LYS A 159 27.98 3.54 -0.53
N GLU A 160 26.77 3.96 -0.19
CA GLU A 160 25.73 3.12 0.40
C GLU A 160 24.90 2.35 -0.66
N GLU A 161 25.27 2.45 -1.94
CA GLU A 161 24.55 1.86 -3.10
C GLU A 161 23.04 2.20 -3.12
N LYS A 162 22.70 3.41 -2.64
CA LYS A 162 21.32 3.93 -2.55
C LYS A 162 20.81 4.58 -3.83
#